data_AF-A0A1S9N2N1-F1
#
_entry.id   AF-A0A1S9N2N1-F1
#
_cell.length_a   1.000
_cell.length_b   1.000
_cell.length_c   1.000
_cell.angle_alpha   90.00
_cell.angle_beta   90.00
_cell.angle_gamma   90.00
#
_symmetry.space_group_name_H-M   'P 1'
#
loop_
_entity.id
_entity.type
_entity.pdbx_description
1 polymer ?
#
loop_
_entity_poly.entity_id
_entity_poly.type
_entity_poly.pdbx_seq_one_letter_code
_entity_poly.pdbx_strand_id
1 'polypeptide(L)'
;MKRFNVILHNIIITFMITIIMLSCTREIANASQIFSKDRPINVAVLLYSFDDIYISLIRQNLEKIQKENEGKIKFTFYDGKNDQSVQNSSIDELIKKRGVDLFLVNLVTTHSTQEVVEKVKRVNIPIILFSKEPAAIEAIKSYNKCCYVGTRVEEAGLLQGGIITNLWNEKKSVMDKNKDNVLQYIMLMGQENNLDAVKETEYPILKVNNSKIKTQELAVRACNWNEDEAKEVIKALFLQYGNRIEAIFANNDPMAIGAIKALQEYGYNKGENTPTIPVVGIEAIPEARELIDAGMMTGSVFQDPSEVAKVLYNVGMNYVYNRNPLYSTNYEFDETGISVRLPYQEYLGK
;
A
#
# COMPACT_ATOMS: atom_id res chain seq x y z
N MET A 1 -22.44 -51.27 50.66
CA MET A 1 -21.21 -50.53 50.31
C MET A 1 -21.04 -50.31 48.80
N LYS A 2 -21.02 -51.35 47.94
CA LYS A 2 -20.83 -51.16 46.48
C LYS A 2 -21.84 -50.21 45.79
N ARG A 3 -23.14 -50.32 46.10
CA ARG A 3 -24.17 -49.42 45.53
C ARG A 3 -24.01 -47.95 45.96
N PHE A 4 -23.53 -47.70 47.18
CA PHE A 4 -23.32 -46.35 47.70
C PHE A 4 -22.15 -45.66 47.01
N ASN A 5 -21.06 -46.39 46.76
CA ASN A 5 -19.89 -45.86 46.05
C ASN A 5 -20.18 -45.53 44.59
N VAL A 6 -21.05 -46.29 43.91
CA VAL A 6 -21.48 -46.01 42.53
C VAL A 6 -22.33 -44.74 42.46
N ILE A 7 -23.24 -44.55 43.42
CA ILE A 7 -24.07 -43.34 43.49
C ILE A 7 -23.21 -42.11 43.76
N LEU A 8 -22.26 -42.20 44.70
CA LEU A 8 -21.36 -41.09 45.03
C LEU A 8 -20.45 -40.72 43.85
N HIS A 9 -19.94 -41.70 43.10
CA HIS A 9 -19.13 -41.47 41.91
C HIS A 9 -19.89 -40.75 40.80
N ASN A 10 -21.14 -41.16 40.55
CA ASN A 10 -21.99 -40.51 39.54
C ASN A 10 -22.35 -39.07 39.92
N ILE A 11 -22.55 -38.77 41.22
CA ILE A 11 -22.80 -37.41 41.70
C ILE A 11 -21.58 -36.51 41.46
N ILE A 12 -20.37 -37.01 41.71
CA ILE A 12 -19.12 -36.25 41.51
C ILE A 12 -18.89 -35.94 40.02
N ILE A 13 -19.12 -36.91 39.13
CA ILE A 13 -18.99 -36.69 37.68
C ILE A 13 -20.01 -35.66 37.19
N THR A 14 -21.26 -35.76 37.64
CA THR A 14 -22.31 -34.81 37.25
C THR A 14 -21.98 -33.39 37.73
N PHE A 15 -21.41 -33.26 38.93
CA PHE A 15 -20.96 -31.98 39.50
C PHE A 15 -19.74 -31.39 38.77
N MET A 16 -18.79 -32.23 38.34
CA MET A 16 -17.68 -31.77 37.50
C MET A 16 -18.15 -31.29 36.13
N ILE A 17 -19.08 -32.00 35.49
CA ILE A 17 -19.61 -31.61 34.17
C ILE A 17 -20.37 -30.28 34.27
N THR A 18 -21.15 -30.05 35.33
CA THR A 18 -21.84 -28.77 35.53
C THR A 18 -20.86 -27.63 35.80
N ILE A 19 -19.79 -27.83 36.57
CA ILE A 19 -18.74 -26.82 36.78
C ILE A 19 -18.03 -26.48 35.46
N ILE A 20 -17.69 -27.48 34.65
CA ILE A 20 -17.06 -27.27 33.33
C ILE A 20 -18.01 -26.50 32.41
N MET A 21 -19.30 -26.83 32.37
CA MET A 21 -20.31 -26.08 31.60
C MET A 21 -20.51 -24.65 32.11
N LEU A 22 -20.44 -24.41 33.43
CA LEU A 22 -20.51 -23.08 34.05
C LEU A 22 -19.24 -22.24 33.77
N SER A 23 -18.07 -22.87 33.71
CA SER A 23 -16.81 -22.25 33.30
C SER A 23 -16.82 -21.90 31.81
N CYS A 24 -17.29 -22.83 30.97
CA CYS A 24 -17.41 -22.63 29.53
C CYS A 24 -18.43 -21.53 29.20
N THR A 25 -19.55 -21.46 29.93
CA THR A 25 -20.51 -20.35 29.76
C THR A 25 -19.97 -19.01 30.24
N ARG A 26 -19.08 -18.95 31.24
CA ARG A 26 -18.39 -17.71 31.65
C ARG A 26 -17.33 -17.25 30.63
N GLU A 27 -16.59 -18.18 30.03
CA GLU A 27 -15.65 -17.84 28.94
C GLU A 27 -16.39 -17.42 27.66
N ILE A 28 -17.50 -18.09 27.32
CA ILE A 28 -18.38 -17.70 26.21
C ILE A 28 -19.05 -16.35 26.49
N ALA A 29 -19.48 -16.08 27.74
CA ALA A 29 -20.06 -14.80 28.13
C ALA A 29 -19.06 -13.63 28.04
N ASN A 30 -17.77 -13.90 28.31
CA ASN A 30 -16.69 -12.92 28.13
C ASN A 30 -16.25 -12.77 26.66
N ALA A 31 -16.34 -13.84 25.85
CA ALA A 31 -16.18 -13.75 24.39
C ALA A 31 -17.35 -13.03 23.73
N SER A 32 -18.52 -13.05 24.36
CA SER A 32 -19.70 -12.25 24.04
C SER A 32 -19.77 -10.95 24.86
N GLN A 33 -18.63 -10.28 25.11
CA GLN A 33 -18.66 -8.81 25.06
C GLN A 33 -18.93 -8.41 23.62
N ILE A 34 -20.17 -8.67 23.21
CA ILE A 34 -20.82 -8.12 22.04
C ILE A 34 -20.58 -6.63 22.15
N PHE A 35 -19.80 -6.08 21.20
CA PHE A 35 -19.85 -4.66 20.87
C PHE A 35 -21.32 -4.24 20.94
N SER A 36 -21.68 -3.45 21.94
CA SER A 36 -23.06 -3.00 22.06
C SER A 36 -23.39 -2.31 20.73
N LYS A 37 -24.40 -2.82 20.04
CA LYS A 37 -24.87 -2.34 18.73
C LYS A 37 -25.37 -0.88 18.76
N ASP A 38 -25.18 -0.18 19.86
CA ASP A 38 -25.73 1.14 20.14
C ASP A 38 -24.80 2.28 19.71
N ARG A 39 -23.56 1.99 19.26
CA ARG A 39 -22.67 3.01 18.69
C ARG A 39 -21.92 2.53 17.44
N PRO A 40 -21.57 3.45 16.53
CA PRO A 40 -20.68 3.14 15.42
C PRO A 40 -19.33 2.59 15.91
N ILE A 41 -18.74 1.70 15.11
CA ILE A 41 -17.35 1.26 15.27
C ILE A 41 -16.44 2.43 14.90
N ASN A 42 -15.61 2.86 15.84
CA ASN A 42 -14.71 3.98 15.67
C ASN A 42 -13.36 3.49 15.16
N VAL A 43 -13.01 3.90 13.95
CA VAL A 43 -11.76 3.53 13.30
C VAL A 43 -10.86 4.75 13.22
N ALA A 44 -9.67 4.66 13.82
CA ALA A 44 -8.64 5.68 13.66
C ALA A 44 -7.79 5.34 12.44
N VAL A 45 -7.80 6.22 11.44
CA VAL A 45 -7.01 6.06 10.22
C VAL A 45 -5.85 7.05 10.26
N LEU A 46 -4.65 6.55 10.51
CA LEU A 46 -3.43 7.36 10.57
C LEU A 46 -2.73 7.28 9.23
N LEU A 47 -2.70 8.40 8.52
CA LEU A 47 -2.03 8.54 7.23
C LEU A 47 -0.66 9.18 7.47
N TYR A 48 0.35 8.80 6.69
CA TYR A 48 1.66 9.43 6.87
C TYR A 48 1.64 10.91 6.46
N SER A 49 0.86 11.26 5.45
CA SER A 49 0.65 12.62 4.95
C SER A 49 -0.73 12.71 4.28
N PHE A 50 -1.38 13.86 4.40
CA PHE A 50 -2.58 14.19 3.62
C PHE A 50 -2.28 14.71 2.21
N ASP A 51 -1.03 15.09 1.95
CA ASP A 51 -0.61 15.69 0.68
C ASP A 51 -0.31 14.64 -0.40
N ASP A 52 -0.20 13.36 -0.02
CA ASP A 52 -0.03 12.27 -0.96
C ASP A 52 -1.34 11.97 -1.71
N ILE A 53 -1.24 11.97 -3.04
CA ILE A 53 -2.40 11.84 -3.93
C ILE A 53 -3.00 10.42 -3.85
N TYR A 54 -2.17 9.37 -3.90
CA TYR A 54 -2.65 8.00 -3.86
C TYR A 54 -3.28 7.64 -2.51
N ILE A 55 -2.64 8.03 -1.41
CA ILE A 55 -3.18 7.86 -0.05
C ILE A 55 -4.47 8.67 0.12
N SER A 56 -4.56 9.86 -0.49
CA SER A 56 -5.81 10.63 -0.52
C SER A 56 -6.94 9.90 -1.25
N LEU A 57 -6.67 9.14 -2.32
CA LEU A 57 -7.67 8.31 -2.99
C LEU A 57 -8.15 7.16 -2.09
N ILE A 58 -7.26 6.52 -1.32
CA ILE A 58 -7.65 5.51 -0.33
C ILE A 58 -8.57 6.14 0.73
N ARG A 59 -8.20 7.32 1.26
CA ARG A 59 -9.03 8.07 2.22
C ARG A 59 -10.43 8.34 1.65
N GLN A 60 -10.54 8.87 0.43
CA GLN A 60 -11.83 9.14 -0.21
C GLN A 60 -12.67 7.87 -0.38
N ASN A 61 -12.05 6.73 -0.68
CA ASN A 61 -12.76 5.45 -0.76
C ASN A 61 -13.23 4.93 0.61
N LEU A 62 -12.44 5.13 1.68
CA LEU A 62 -12.89 4.84 3.05
C LEU A 62 -14.06 5.75 3.47
N GLU A 63 -14.02 7.04 3.12
CA GLU A 63 -15.14 7.96 3.34
C GLU A 63 -16.40 7.53 2.60
N LYS A 64 -16.26 7.04 1.36
CA LYS A 64 -17.36 6.47 0.58
C LYS A 64 -17.94 5.23 1.27
N ILE A 65 -17.09 4.30 1.71
CA ILE A 65 -17.50 3.11 2.48
C ILE A 65 -18.26 3.51 3.75
N GLN A 66 -17.82 4.54 4.46
CA GLN A 66 -18.55 5.05 5.63
C GLN A 66 -19.94 5.57 5.28
N LYS A 67 -20.07 6.34 4.19
CA LYS A 67 -21.38 6.83 3.72
C LYS A 67 -22.33 5.67 3.38
N GLU A 68 -21.81 4.63 2.75
CA GLU A 68 -22.57 3.41 2.42
C GLU A 68 -22.93 2.57 3.67
N ASN A 69 -22.26 2.81 4.80
CA ASN A 69 -22.44 2.11 6.07
C ASN A 69 -22.81 3.07 7.21
N GLU A 70 -23.64 4.08 6.92
CA GLU A 70 -24.02 5.12 7.86
C GLU A 70 -24.54 4.54 9.18
N GLY A 71 -24.09 5.13 10.30
CA GLY A 71 -24.43 4.69 11.65
C GLY A 71 -23.74 3.41 12.14
N LYS A 72 -23.03 2.67 11.27
CA LYS A 72 -22.34 1.43 11.65
C LYS A 72 -20.84 1.63 11.90
N ILE A 73 -20.22 2.53 11.15
CA ILE A 73 -18.78 2.79 11.20
C ILE A 73 -18.49 4.28 11.12
N LYS A 74 -17.42 4.72 11.79
CA LYS A 74 -16.88 6.07 11.71
C LYS A 74 -15.36 6.01 11.58
N PHE A 75 -14.84 6.37 10.41
CA PHE A 75 -13.43 6.68 10.21
C PHE A 75 -13.14 8.10 10.69
N THR A 76 -12.05 8.25 11.44
CA THR A 76 -11.47 9.56 11.76
C THR A 76 -10.04 9.54 11.26
N PHE A 77 -9.71 10.50 10.39
CA PHE A 77 -8.41 10.56 9.71
C PHE A 77 -7.46 11.49 10.47
N TYR A 78 -6.23 11.03 10.62
CA TYR A 78 -5.15 11.76 11.29
C TYR A 78 -3.98 11.92 10.32
N ASP A 79 -3.50 13.16 10.21
CA ASP A 79 -2.39 13.52 9.34
C ASP A 79 -1.07 13.42 10.11
N GLY A 80 -0.18 12.55 9.64
CA GLY A 80 1.17 12.40 10.17
C GLY A 80 2.12 13.52 9.76
N LYS A 81 1.78 14.33 8.74
CA LYS A 81 2.63 15.43 8.22
C LYS A 81 4.05 15.00 7.87
N ASN A 82 4.20 13.75 7.44
CA ASN A 82 5.48 13.09 7.21
C ASN A 82 6.43 13.10 8.43
N ASP A 83 5.89 13.20 9.65
CA ASP A 83 6.64 13.26 10.90
C ASP A 83 6.24 12.09 11.83
N GLN A 84 7.23 11.24 12.14
CA GLN A 84 7.00 10.06 12.98
C GLN A 84 6.58 10.42 14.41
N SER A 85 7.07 11.54 14.94
CA SER A 85 6.72 12.02 16.29
C SER A 85 5.27 12.49 16.35
N VAL A 86 4.79 13.15 15.29
CA VAL A 86 3.38 13.56 15.16
C VAL A 86 2.47 12.33 15.09
N GLN A 87 2.82 11.32 14.29
CA GLN A 87 2.06 10.08 14.21
C GLN A 87 2.04 9.35 15.56
N ASN A 88 3.20 9.20 16.21
CA ASN A 88 3.31 8.55 17.52
C ASN A 88 2.50 9.29 18.60
N SER A 89 2.54 10.62 18.61
CA SER A 89 1.74 11.44 19.54
C SER A 89 0.24 11.23 19.32
N SER A 90 -0.18 11.16 18.06
CA SER A 90 -1.59 10.87 17.71
C SER A 90 -2.02 9.50 18.23
N ILE A 91 -1.19 8.46 18.04
CA ILE A 91 -1.45 7.11 18.58
C ILE A 91 -1.56 7.16 20.11
N ASP A 92 -0.62 7.80 20.79
CA ASP A 92 -0.60 7.88 22.27
C ASP A 92 -1.84 8.61 22.81
N GLU A 93 -2.28 9.69 22.16
CA GLU A 93 -3.51 10.39 22.53
C GLU A 93 -4.76 9.54 22.33
N LEU A 94 -4.84 8.81 21.22
CA LEU A 94 -5.99 7.95 20.91
C LEU A 94 -6.11 6.79 21.90
N ILE A 95 -4.98 6.18 22.25
CA ILE A 95 -4.91 5.15 23.28
C ILE A 95 -5.36 5.70 24.65
N LYS A 96 -4.91 6.92 25.02
CA LYS A 96 -5.28 7.56 26.29
C LYS A 96 -6.76 7.91 26.37
N LYS A 97 -7.33 8.50 25.31
CA LYS A 97 -8.74 8.94 25.27
C LYS A 97 -9.73 7.77 25.36
N ARG A 98 -9.30 6.57 24.96
CA ARG A 98 -10.14 5.36 24.82
C ARG A 98 -11.26 5.57 23.79
N GLY A 99 -11.79 4.47 23.24
CA GLY A 99 -12.92 4.52 22.29
C GLY A 99 -12.55 4.40 20.81
N VAL A 100 -11.29 4.08 20.49
CA VAL A 100 -10.91 3.52 19.19
C VAL A 100 -11.11 2.01 19.23
N ASP A 101 -11.77 1.46 18.22
CA ASP A 101 -12.06 0.03 18.09
C ASP A 101 -11.14 -0.66 17.07
N LEU A 102 -10.51 0.11 16.18
CA LEU A 102 -9.59 -0.36 15.14
C LEU A 102 -8.63 0.76 14.75
N PHE A 103 -7.35 0.42 14.58
CA PHE A 103 -6.36 1.28 13.95
C PHE A 103 -6.08 0.82 12.52
N LEU A 104 -6.13 1.74 11.57
CA LEU A 104 -5.55 1.59 10.24
C LEU A 104 -4.36 2.54 10.19
N VAL A 105 -3.14 2.02 10.03
CA VAL A 105 -1.92 2.83 10.13
C VAL A 105 -1.08 2.68 8.86
N ASN A 106 -0.98 3.77 8.12
CA ASN A 106 0.03 3.94 7.10
C ASN A 106 1.22 4.66 7.72
N LEU A 107 2.30 3.91 7.91
CA LEU A 107 3.47 4.35 8.68
C LEU A 107 4.15 5.57 8.04
N VAL A 108 4.65 6.49 8.87
CA VAL A 108 5.59 7.51 8.39
C VAL A 108 6.91 6.86 7.98
N THR A 109 7.47 6.02 8.86
CA THR A 109 8.71 5.26 8.57
C THR A 109 8.49 3.77 8.81
N THR A 110 9.06 2.90 7.97
CA THR A 110 8.92 1.44 8.11
C THR A 110 9.61 0.90 9.36
N HIS A 111 10.66 1.58 9.83
CA HIS A 111 11.41 1.24 11.04
C HIS A 111 10.60 1.41 12.34
N SER A 112 9.50 2.17 12.34
CA SER A 112 8.64 2.33 13.53
C SER A 112 7.64 1.19 13.72
N THR A 113 7.60 0.21 12.80
CA THR A 113 6.67 -0.94 12.85
C THR A 113 6.59 -1.56 14.24
N GLN A 114 7.73 -1.90 14.84
CA GLN A 114 7.74 -2.57 16.15
C GLN A 114 7.14 -1.69 17.25
N GLU A 115 7.58 -0.43 17.35
CA GLU A 115 7.08 0.51 18.36
C GLU A 115 5.56 0.71 18.24
N VAL A 116 5.07 0.94 17.02
CA VAL A 116 3.65 1.18 16.73
C VAL A 116 2.81 -0.05 17.11
N VAL A 117 3.22 -1.24 16.67
CA VAL A 117 2.50 -2.49 16.98
C VAL A 117 2.50 -2.75 18.48
N GLU A 118 3.63 -2.58 19.17
CA GLU A 118 3.71 -2.78 20.62
C GLU A 118 2.83 -1.81 21.40
N LYS A 119 2.77 -0.52 21.01
CA LYS A 119 1.90 0.48 21.65
C LYS A 119 0.43 0.04 21.59
N VAL A 120 -0.04 -0.35 20.41
CA VAL A 120 -1.45 -0.72 20.21
C VAL A 120 -1.76 -2.09 20.82
N LYS A 121 -0.82 -3.05 20.75
CA LYS A 121 -0.93 -4.37 21.38
C LYS A 121 -1.15 -4.29 22.90
N ARG A 122 -0.48 -3.36 23.59
CA ARG A 122 -0.64 -3.17 25.05
C ARG A 122 -2.06 -2.84 25.49
N VAL A 123 -2.88 -2.30 24.59
CA VAL A 123 -4.29 -2.00 24.85
C VAL A 123 -5.26 -2.92 24.11
N ASN A 124 -4.75 -3.98 23.46
CA ASN A 124 -5.52 -5.06 22.84
C ASN A 124 -6.56 -4.62 21.78
N ILE A 125 -6.26 -3.53 21.06
CA ILE A 125 -7.06 -3.03 19.93
C ILE A 125 -6.48 -3.57 18.61
N PRO A 126 -7.29 -4.06 17.66
CA PRO A 126 -6.79 -4.45 16.35
C PRO A 126 -6.06 -3.32 15.60
N ILE A 127 -5.04 -3.68 14.83
CA ILE A 127 -4.27 -2.75 13.99
C ILE A 127 -3.94 -3.37 12.64
N ILE A 128 -4.25 -2.66 11.57
CA ILE A 128 -3.84 -3.02 10.22
C ILE A 128 -2.82 -1.99 9.74
N LEU A 129 -1.62 -2.45 9.41
CA LEU A 129 -0.62 -1.63 8.75
C LEU A 129 -0.88 -1.64 7.24
N PHE A 130 -0.62 -0.54 6.53
CA PHE A 130 -0.82 -0.52 5.08
C PHE A 130 0.09 0.41 4.28
N SER A 131 0.13 0.14 2.97
CA SER A 131 0.91 0.83 1.93
C SER A 131 2.42 0.66 2.03
N LYS A 132 3.07 1.06 3.13
CA LYS A 132 4.54 0.91 3.28
C LYS A 132 4.91 -0.41 3.91
N GLU A 133 5.82 -1.15 3.30
CA GLU A 133 6.19 -2.49 3.77
C GLU A 133 6.76 -2.44 5.20
N PRO A 134 6.20 -3.19 6.17
CA PRO A 134 6.66 -3.14 7.54
C PRO A 134 8.04 -3.81 7.70
N ALA A 135 8.99 -3.11 8.32
CA ALA A 135 10.34 -3.64 8.52
C ALA A 135 10.42 -4.73 9.62
N ALA A 136 9.49 -4.73 10.58
CA ALA A 136 9.49 -5.64 11.73
C ALA A 136 8.34 -6.65 11.67
N ILE A 137 8.39 -7.58 10.71
CA ILE A 137 7.37 -8.63 10.50
C ILE A 137 7.10 -9.44 11.79
N GLU A 138 8.13 -9.73 12.58
CA GLU A 138 7.99 -10.49 13.83
C GLU A 138 7.14 -9.76 14.89
N ALA A 139 7.14 -8.42 14.89
CA ALA A 139 6.25 -7.65 15.76
C ALA A 139 4.78 -7.87 15.39
N ILE A 140 4.46 -7.90 14.09
CA ILE A 140 3.13 -8.18 13.56
C ILE A 140 2.70 -9.60 13.90
N LYS A 141 3.54 -10.61 13.61
CA LYS A 141 3.27 -12.01 13.95
C LYS A 141 3.03 -12.24 15.44
N SER A 142 3.70 -11.47 16.30
CA SER A 142 3.52 -11.55 17.74
C SER A 142 2.13 -11.09 18.22
N TYR A 143 1.31 -10.48 17.35
CA TYR A 143 0.01 -9.94 17.69
C TYR A 143 -1.08 -10.46 16.74
N ASN A 144 -1.91 -11.39 17.24
CA ASN A 144 -2.97 -12.04 16.45
C ASN A 144 -4.10 -11.11 15.96
N LYS A 145 -4.10 -9.84 16.37
CA LYS A 145 -5.01 -8.79 15.86
C LYS A 145 -4.28 -7.78 14.98
N CYS A 146 -3.18 -8.20 14.36
CA CYS A 146 -2.39 -7.40 13.46
C CYS A 146 -2.14 -8.12 12.14
N CYS A 147 -2.26 -7.38 11.05
CA CYS A 147 -1.84 -7.80 9.73
C CYS A 147 -1.32 -6.59 8.95
N TYR A 148 -0.77 -6.86 7.78
CA TYR A 148 -0.42 -5.86 6.79
C TYR A 148 -1.30 -6.00 5.54
N VAL A 149 -1.68 -4.87 4.94
CA VAL A 149 -2.40 -4.81 3.67
C VAL A 149 -1.59 -3.92 2.73
N GLY A 150 -1.10 -4.50 1.65
CA GLY A 150 -0.31 -3.77 0.67
C GLY A 150 -0.15 -4.58 -0.60
N THR A 151 0.93 -4.32 -1.30
CA THR A 151 1.21 -4.92 -2.61
C THR A 151 2.59 -5.56 -2.61
N ARG A 152 3.02 -6.10 -3.75
CA ARG A 152 4.42 -6.55 -3.94
C ARG A 152 5.16 -5.54 -4.79
N VAL A 153 6.06 -4.80 -4.16
CA VAL A 153 6.86 -3.76 -4.81
C VAL A 153 7.65 -4.31 -6.01
N GLU A 154 8.13 -5.54 -5.87
CA GLU A 154 8.82 -6.27 -6.94
C GLU A 154 7.93 -6.46 -8.18
N GLU A 155 6.64 -6.79 -7.98
CA GLU A 155 5.66 -6.98 -9.04
C GLU A 155 5.43 -5.68 -9.81
N ALA A 156 5.27 -4.56 -9.11
CA ALA A 156 5.11 -3.25 -9.74
C ALA A 156 6.30 -2.91 -10.63
N GLY A 157 7.51 -3.05 -10.11
CA GLY A 157 8.73 -2.76 -10.87
C GLY A 157 8.87 -3.65 -12.11
N LEU A 158 8.56 -4.96 -11.99
CA LEU A 158 8.59 -5.87 -13.12
C LEU A 158 7.55 -5.54 -14.21
N LEU A 159 6.35 -5.07 -13.84
CA LEU A 159 5.35 -4.59 -14.80
C LEU A 159 5.82 -3.29 -15.47
N GLN A 160 6.33 -2.33 -14.69
CA GLN A 160 6.86 -1.06 -15.20
C GLN A 160 7.98 -1.28 -16.24
N GLY A 161 8.94 -2.16 -15.93
CA GLY A 161 9.99 -2.55 -16.86
C GLY A 161 9.46 -3.33 -18.06
N GLY A 162 8.36 -4.08 -17.88
CA GLY A 162 7.66 -4.81 -18.93
C GLY A 162 7.09 -3.88 -20.00
N ILE A 163 6.46 -2.78 -19.58
CA ILE A 163 5.91 -1.75 -20.48
C ILE A 163 7.00 -1.21 -21.42
N ILE A 164 8.15 -0.79 -20.87
CA ILE A 164 9.28 -0.28 -21.68
C ILE A 164 9.91 -1.39 -22.54
N THR A 165 10.03 -2.61 -22.01
CA THR A 165 10.55 -3.76 -22.76
C THR A 165 9.71 -4.04 -24.01
N ASN A 166 8.39 -4.08 -23.85
CA ASN A 166 7.46 -4.34 -24.95
C ASN A 166 7.58 -3.23 -26.00
N LEU A 167 7.56 -1.96 -25.55
CA LEU A 167 7.70 -0.82 -26.44
C LEU A 167 9.03 -0.81 -27.19
N TRP A 168 10.14 -1.14 -26.52
CA TRP A 168 11.45 -1.24 -27.16
C TRP A 168 11.44 -2.31 -28.26
N ASN A 169 10.89 -3.50 -27.98
CA ASN A 169 10.85 -4.58 -28.97
C ASN A 169 9.98 -4.21 -30.19
N GLU A 170 8.89 -3.47 -30.00
CA GLU A 170 8.00 -3.04 -31.08
C GLU A 170 8.54 -1.86 -31.89
N LYS A 171 9.15 -0.87 -31.21
CA LYS A 171 9.47 0.45 -31.77
C LYS A 171 10.95 0.81 -31.67
N LYS A 172 11.82 -0.19 -31.56
CA LYS A 172 13.27 -0.01 -31.39
C LYS A 172 13.86 1.01 -32.37
N SER A 173 13.50 0.95 -33.66
CA SER A 173 14.08 1.84 -34.68
C SER A 173 13.82 3.33 -34.43
N VAL A 174 12.82 3.66 -33.61
CA VAL A 174 12.47 5.02 -33.20
C VAL A 174 13.00 5.33 -31.79
N MET A 175 12.96 4.35 -30.88
CA MET A 175 13.41 4.52 -29.50
C MET A 175 14.94 4.56 -29.35
N ASP A 176 15.65 3.70 -30.08
CA ASP A 176 17.12 3.62 -30.11
C ASP A 176 17.67 4.75 -31.00
N LYS A 177 17.76 5.94 -30.41
CA LYS A 177 18.03 7.20 -31.12
C LYS A 177 19.43 7.22 -31.70
N ASN A 178 20.39 6.60 -31.02
CA ASN A 178 21.79 6.53 -31.45
C ASN A 178 22.15 5.22 -32.18
N LYS A 179 21.24 4.24 -32.21
CA LYS A 179 21.38 2.94 -32.87
C LYS A 179 22.48 2.05 -32.29
N ASP A 180 22.79 2.21 -31.00
CA ASP A 180 23.82 1.43 -30.31
C ASP A 180 23.30 0.14 -29.66
N ASN A 181 21.98 -0.11 -29.74
CA ASN A 181 21.30 -1.25 -29.12
C ASN A 181 21.44 -1.28 -27.58
N VAL A 182 21.51 -0.11 -26.96
CA VAL A 182 21.47 0.10 -25.52
C VAL A 182 20.33 1.08 -25.23
N LEU A 183 19.46 0.77 -24.27
CA LEU A 183 18.41 1.69 -23.80
C LEU A 183 19.03 2.70 -22.84
N GLN A 184 19.09 3.97 -23.24
CA GLN A 184 19.52 5.07 -22.36
C GLN A 184 18.34 5.65 -21.56
N TYR A 185 18.38 5.56 -20.24
CA TYR A 185 17.26 5.94 -19.39
C TYR A 185 17.61 6.94 -18.29
N ILE A 186 16.58 7.65 -17.83
CA ILE A 186 16.56 8.38 -16.55
C ILE A 186 15.65 7.64 -15.58
N MET A 187 16.03 7.60 -14.31
CA MET A 187 15.22 7.11 -13.20
C MET A 187 14.90 8.24 -12.23
N LEU A 188 13.61 8.46 -11.99
CA LEU A 188 13.08 9.34 -10.96
C LEU A 188 12.70 8.49 -9.75
N MET A 189 13.58 8.50 -8.78
CA MET A 189 13.45 7.74 -7.54
C MET A 189 12.57 8.50 -6.55
N GLY A 190 11.83 7.77 -5.71
CA GLY A 190 11.17 8.34 -4.53
C GLY A 190 12.16 8.85 -3.47
N GLN A 191 11.88 8.58 -2.20
CA GLN A 191 12.78 8.94 -1.09
C GLN A 191 13.97 7.96 -0.99
N GLU A 192 15.21 8.44 -0.93
CA GLU A 192 16.43 7.58 -0.93
C GLU A 192 16.47 6.56 0.22
N ASN A 193 15.93 6.93 1.39
CA ASN A 193 15.91 6.08 2.58
C ASN A 193 14.66 5.18 2.67
N ASN A 194 13.80 5.19 1.64
CA ASN A 194 12.64 4.33 1.56
C ASN A 194 13.01 3.04 0.81
N LEU A 195 12.90 1.89 1.50
CA LEU A 195 13.23 0.58 0.95
C LEU A 195 12.36 0.21 -0.27
N ASP A 196 11.10 0.65 -0.30
CA ASP A 196 10.20 0.39 -1.41
C ASP A 196 10.69 1.16 -2.65
N ALA A 197 11.08 2.43 -2.50
CA ALA A 197 11.64 3.24 -3.59
C ALA A 197 12.91 2.61 -4.20
N VAL A 198 13.81 2.09 -3.35
CA VAL A 198 15.03 1.40 -3.81
C VAL A 198 14.67 0.20 -4.69
N LYS A 199 13.72 -0.64 -4.24
CA LYS A 199 13.26 -1.78 -5.02
C LYS A 199 12.55 -1.34 -6.31
N GLU A 200 11.68 -0.34 -6.26
CA GLU A 200 10.98 0.20 -7.43
C GLU A 200 11.93 0.78 -8.47
N THR A 201 13.12 1.22 -8.07
CA THR A 201 14.18 1.61 -9.01
C THR A 201 14.91 0.40 -9.62
N GLU A 202 15.16 -0.66 -8.86
CA GLU A 202 15.94 -1.82 -9.31
C GLU A 202 15.15 -2.77 -10.24
N TYR A 203 13.92 -3.13 -9.86
CA TYR A 203 13.14 -4.18 -10.55
C TYR A 203 12.76 -3.86 -12.02
N PRO A 204 12.41 -2.61 -12.40
CA PRO A 204 12.16 -2.28 -13.81
C PRO A 204 13.39 -2.53 -14.68
N ILE A 205 14.56 -2.14 -14.18
CA ILE A 205 15.83 -2.29 -14.91
C ILE A 205 16.25 -3.75 -14.96
N LEU A 206 16.02 -4.51 -13.88
CA LEU A 206 16.20 -5.96 -13.88
C LEU A 206 15.33 -6.64 -14.95
N LYS A 207 14.05 -6.24 -15.08
CA LYS A 207 13.14 -6.77 -16.10
C LYS A 207 13.65 -6.50 -17.52
N VAL A 208 14.08 -5.26 -17.80
CA VAL A 208 14.61 -4.87 -19.11
C VAL A 208 15.86 -5.67 -19.45
N ASN A 209 16.82 -5.77 -18.52
CA ASN A 209 18.07 -6.52 -18.74
C ASN A 209 17.84 -8.03 -18.90
N ASN A 210 16.94 -8.64 -18.11
CA ASN A 210 16.56 -10.04 -18.26
C ASN A 210 15.87 -10.33 -19.59
N SER A 211 15.33 -9.30 -20.24
CA SER A 211 14.76 -9.37 -21.59
C SER A 211 15.81 -9.18 -22.70
N LYS A 212 17.10 -9.25 -22.35
CA LYS A 212 18.27 -9.13 -23.25
C LYS A 212 18.44 -7.74 -23.89
N ILE A 213 17.84 -6.71 -23.30
CA ILE A 213 18.05 -5.31 -23.69
C ILE A 213 19.13 -4.75 -22.77
N LYS A 214 20.25 -4.28 -23.34
CA LYS A 214 21.29 -3.61 -22.55
C LYS A 214 20.76 -2.25 -22.11
N THR A 215 21.07 -1.82 -20.90
CA THR A 215 20.68 -0.50 -20.39
C THR A 215 21.90 0.36 -20.07
N GLN A 216 21.80 1.67 -20.27
CA GLN A 216 22.72 2.66 -19.75
C GLN A 216 21.94 3.68 -18.93
N GLU A 217 22.26 3.76 -17.64
CA GLU A 217 21.76 4.83 -16.78
C GLU A 217 22.41 6.16 -17.17
N LEU A 218 21.60 7.14 -17.55
CA LEU A 218 22.06 8.52 -17.71
C LEU A 218 22.05 9.26 -16.37
N ALA A 219 21.00 9.03 -15.57
CA ALA A 219 20.90 9.55 -14.22
C ALA A 219 19.83 8.81 -13.41
N VAL A 220 20.08 8.62 -12.12
CA VAL A 220 19.08 8.41 -11.06
C VAL A 220 19.02 9.64 -10.19
N ARG A 221 17.82 10.15 -9.89
CA ARG A 221 17.62 11.29 -8.98
C ARG A 221 16.43 11.03 -8.07
N ALA A 222 16.62 11.26 -6.78
CA ALA A 222 15.52 11.30 -5.83
C ALA A 222 14.69 12.58 -6.03
N CYS A 223 13.39 12.42 -6.18
CA CYS A 223 12.42 13.52 -6.32
C CYS A 223 11.29 13.41 -5.29
N ASN A 224 11.47 12.57 -4.27
CA ASN A 224 10.65 12.55 -3.05
C ASN A 224 9.15 12.41 -3.31
N TRP A 225 8.76 11.67 -4.35
CA TRP A 225 7.34 11.49 -4.74
C TRP A 225 6.66 12.78 -5.22
N ASN A 226 7.43 13.84 -5.45
CA ASN A 226 6.97 15.19 -5.71
C ASN A 226 7.04 15.54 -7.20
N GLU A 227 5.95 16.08 -7.71
CA GLU A 227 5.81 16.46 -9.11
C GLU A 227 6.75 17.61 -9.52
N ASP A 228 6.81 18.68 -8.71
CA ASP A 228 7.60 19.87 -9.02
C ASP A 228 9.11 19.57 -8.98
N GLU A 229 9.56 18.78 -8.00
CA GLU A 229 10.94 18.31 -7.94
C GLU A 229 11.32 17.49 -9.17
N ALA A 230 10.46 16.53 -9.56
CA ALA A 230 10.67 15.73 -10.76
C ALA A 230 10.71 16.59 -12.03
N LYS A 231 9.82 17.59 -12.13
CA LYS A 231 9.79 18.53 -13.25
C LYS A 231 11.10 19.30 -13.37
N GLU A 232 11.59 19.91 -12.29
CA GLU A 232 12.85 20.67 -12.33
C GLU A 232 14.07 19.78 -12.60
N VAL A 233 14.08 18.55 -12.06
CA VAL A 233 15.11 17.56 -12.35
C VAL A 233 15.12 17.20 -13.84
N ILE A 234 13.97 16.89 -14.44
CA ILE A 234 13.92 16.53 -15.87
C ILE A 234 14.27 17.72 -16.75
N LYS A 235 13.90 18.96 -16.40
CA LYS A 235 14.36 20.16 -17.13
C LYS A 235 15.88 20.23 -17.15
N ALA A 236 16.54 20.06 -16.01
CA ALA A 236 17.99 20.09 -15.91
C ALA A 236 18.65 18.94 -16.70
N LEU A 237 18.14 17.70 -16.54
CA LEU A 237 18.69 16.53 -17.22
C LEU A 237 18.45 16.56 -18.73
N PHE A 238 17.34 17.16 -19.19
CA PHE A 238 17.06 17.35 -20.61
C PHE A 238 18.05 18.34 -21.25
N LEU A 239 18.43 19.41 -20.56
CA LEU A 239 19.50 20.30 -21.04
C LEU A 239 20.86 19.61 -21.12
N GLN A 240 21.14 18.68 -20.20
CA GLN A 240 22.40 17.95 -20.16
C GLN A 240 22.50 16.82 -21.21
N TYR A 241 21.43 16.04 -21.36
CA TYR A 241 21.44 14.82 -22.16
C TYR A 241 20.65 14.93 -23.46
N GLY A 242 19.63 15.80 -23.51
CA GLY A 242 18.79 16.07 -24.67
C GLY A 242 18.30 14.79 -25.36
N ASN A 243 18.64 14.68 -26.64
CA ASN A 243 18.23 13.55 -27.47
C ASN A 243 18.85 12.20 -27.09
N ARG A 244 19.73 12.11 -26.07
CA ARG A 244 20.20 10.83 -25.55
C ARG A 244 19.19 10.15 -24.63
N ILE A 245 18.17 10.85 -24.14
CA ILE A 245 17.16 10.26 -23.25
C ILE A 245 16.18 9.45 -24.09
N GLU A 246 16.09 8.14 -23.85
CA GLU A 246 15.24 7.21 -24.61
C GLU A 246 14.09 6.64 -23.78
N ALA A 247 14.18 6.67 -22.45
CA ALA A 247 13.09 6.35 -21.54
C ALA A 247 13.25 7.07 -20.19
N ILE A 248 12.13 7.29 -19.51
CA ILE A 248 12.08 7.78 -18.13
C ILE A 248 11.21 6.82 -17.31
N PHE A 249 11.78 6.30 -16.24
CA PHE A 249 11.06 5.53 -15.23
C PHE A 249 10.84 6.42 -14.02
N ALA A 250 9.66 6.36 -13.41
CA ALA A 250 9.35 7.08 -12.17
C ALA A 250 8.72 6.12 -11.17
N ASN A 251 9.17 6.15 -9.91
CA ASN A 251 8.60 5.27 -8.88
C ASN A 251 7.13 5.60 -8.54
N ASN A 252 6.59 6.75 -8.97
CA ASN A 252 5.16 7.02 -8.89
C ASN A 252 4.70 7.96 -10.02
N ASP A 253 3.39 8.13 -10.13
CA ASP A 253 2.77 8.97 -11.15
C ASP A 253 2.99 10.48 -10.97
N PRO A 254 2.93 11.10 -9.77
CA PRO A 254 3.29 12.51 -9.61
C PRO A 254 4.65 12.87 -10.22
N MET A 255 5.67 12.04 -10.01
CA MET A 255 6.98 12.26 -10.62
C MET A 255 6.96 12.03 -12.14
N ALA A 256 6.20 11.04 -12.63
CA ALA A 256 6.01 10.82 -14.07
C ALA A 256 5.31 12.01 -14.73
N ILE A 257 4.28 12.58 -14.10
CA ILE A 257 3.57 13.78 -14.54
C ILE A 257 4.51 14.98 -14.58
N GLY A 258 5.35 15.16 -13.55
CA GLY A 258 6.38 16.20 -13.53
C GLY A 258 7.35 16.07 -14.72
N ALA A 259 7.77 14.84 -15.04
CA ALA A 259 8.58 14.56 -16.22
C ALA A 259 7.85 14.92 -17.52
N ILE A 260 6.57 14.55 -17.67
CA ILE A 260 5.76 14.92 -18.84
C ILE A 260 5.65 16.44 -18.98
N LYS A 261 5.34 17.16 -17.90
CA LYS A 261 5.25 18.62 -17.90
C LYS A 261 6.57 19.27 -18.31
N ALA A 262 7.71 18.75 -17.84
CA ALA A 262 9.04 19.19 -18.27
C ALA A 262 9.29 18.92 -19.76
N LEU A 263 9.00 17.71 -20.24
CA LEU A 263 9.19 17.33 -21.64
C LEU A 263 8.35 18.20 -22.59
N GLN A 264 7.11 18.54 -22.19
CA GLN A 264 6.23 19.42 -22.95
C GLN A 264 6.80 20.84 -23.11
N GLU A 265 7.56 21.36 -22.15
CA GLU A 265 8.26 22.64 -22.30
C GLU A 265 9.32 22.60 -23.43
N TYR A 266 9.89 21.42 -23.68
CA TYR A 266 10.84 21.18 -24.78
C TYR A 266 10.20 20.66 -26.07
N GLY A 267 8.86 20.64 -26.15
CA GLY A 267 8.12 20.24 -27.35
C GLY A 267 7.91 18.73 -27.52
N TYR A 268 8.19 17.93 -26.48
CA TYR A 268 7.95 16.49 -26.46
C TYR A 268 6.61 16.15 -25.79
N ASN A 269 6.07 14.96 -26.05
CA ASN A 269 4.94 14.39 -25.29
C ASN A 269 3.68 15.30 -25.26
N LYS A 270 3.37 15.97 -26.37
CA LYS A 270 2.20 16.86 -26.52
C LYS A 270 1.00 16.20 -27.21
N GLY A 271 1.02 14.88 -27.34
CA GLY A 271 0.02 14.11 -28.08
C GLY A 271 0.44 13.90 -29.55
N GLU A 272 -0.55 13.83 -30.43
CA GLU A 272 -0.36 13.43 -31.83
C GLU A 272 0.71 14.26 -32.57
N ASN A 273 1.49 13.57 -33.40
CA ASN A 273 2.51 14.16 -34.28
C ASN A 273 3.63 14.95 -33.56
N THR A 274 3.84 14.70 -32.27
CA THR A 274 4.97 15.27 -31.53
C THR A 274 6.00 14.19 -31.15
N PRO A 275 7.29 14.54 -31.07
CA PRO A 275 8.30 13.63 -30.55
C PRO A 275 7.91 13.16 -29.14
N THR A 276 8.08 11.88 -28.85
CA THR A 276 7.79 11.33 -27.52
C THR A 276 9.04 10.72 -26.93
N ILE A 277 9.22 10.94 -25.62
CA ILE A 277 10.08 10.10 -24.78
C ILE A 277 9.15 9.25 -23.95
N PRO A 278 9.31 7.91 -23.98
CA PRO A 278 8.54 7.03 -23.13
C PRO A 278 8.70 7.37 -21.65
N VAL A 279 7.59 7.55 -20.95
CA VAL A 279 7.55 7.82 -19.51
C VAL A 279 6.55 6.88 -18.87
N VAL A 280 6.99 6.12 -17.86
CA VAL A 280 6.14 5.15 -17.15
C VAL A 280 6.18 5.42 -15.65
N GLY A 281 4.99 5.58 -15.06
CA GLY A 281 4.81 5.75 -13.62
C GLY A 281 4.29 4.49 -12.91
N ILE A 282 3.81 4.67 -11.69
CA ILE A 282 3.16 3.66 -10.83
C ILE A 282 1.96 4.34 -10.16
N GLU A 283 0.90 3.58 -9.88
CA GLU A 283 -0.39 3.89 -9.25
C GLU A 283 -1.56 4.10 -10.23
N ALA A 284 -1.29 4.54 -11.46
CA ALA A 284 -2.28 5.01 -12.43
C ALA A 284 -3.32 5.93 -11.77
N ILE A 285 -2.88 7.04 -11.16
CA ILE A 285 -3.77 8.09 -10.62
C ILE A 285 -4.55 8.76 -11.76
N PRO A 286 -5.69 9.44 -11.47
CA PRO A 286 -6.56 9.99 -12.51
C PRO A 286 -5.85 10.86 -13.56
N GLU A 287 -5.01 11.81 -13.15
CA GLU A 287 -4.27 12.68 -14.08
C GLU A 287 -3.30 11.88 -14.97
N ALA A 288 -2.60 10.88 -14.42
CA ALA A 288 -1.73 10.01 -15.21
C ALA A 288 -2.52 9.22 -16.25
N ARG A 289 -3.72 8.71 -15.91
CA ARG A 289 -4.59 8.03 -16.88
C ARG A 289 -5.04 8.96 -17.98
N GLU A 290 -5.39 10.20 -17.67
CA GLU A 290 -5.76 11.20 -18.68
C GLU A 290 -4.59 11.47 -19.64
N LEU A 291 -3.36 11.58 -19.14
CA LEU A 291 -2.17 11.75 -19.97
C LEU A 291 -1.88 10.51 -20.83
N ILE A 292 -2.09 9.31 -20.29
CA ILE A 292 -1.92 8.05 -21.03
C ILE A 292 -3.00 7.92 -22.12
N ASP A 293 -4.27 8.13 -21.78
CA ASP A 293 -5.40 8.10 -22.71
C ASP A 293 -5.23 9.14 -23.84
N ALA A 294 -4.59 10.28 -23.54
CA ALA A 294 -4.26 11.32 -24.52
C ALA A 294 -2.98 11.04 -25.35
N GLY A 295 -2.30 9.90 -25.13
CA GLY A 295 -1.05 9.54 -25.81
C GLY A 295 0.15 10.42 -25.44
N MET A 296 0.08 11.15 -24.31
CA MET A 296 1.15 12.02 -23.81
C MET A 296 2.10 11.27 -22.87
N MET A 297 1.60 10.31 -22.10
CA MET A 297 2.38 9.43 -21.23
C MET A 297 2.27 7.98 -21.70
N THR A 298 3.31 7.16 -21.49
CA THR A 298 3.37 5.82 -22.08
C THR A 298 2.53 4.80 -21.32
N GLY A 299 2.55 4.87 -20.00
CA GLY A 299 1.83 3.92 -19.17
C GLY A 299 2.05 4.16 -17.69
N SER A 300 1.32 3.41 -16.88
CA SER A 300 1.54 3.35 -15.44
C SER A 300 1.18 1.94 -14.95
N VAL A 301 1.57 1.61 -13.72
CA VAL A 301 1.23 0.35 -13.07
C VAL A 301 0.11 0.61 -12.06
N PHE A 302 -1.12 0.32 -12.45
CA PHE A 302 -2.34 0.58 -11.69
C PHE A 302 -2.38 -0.21 -10.38
N GLN A 303 -2.63 0.53 -9.29
CA GLN A 303 -2.98 0.02 -7.99
C GLN A 303 -4.38 0.53 -7.62
N ASP A 304 -5.34 -0.35 -7.35
CA ASP A 304 -6.72 0.08 -7.12
C ASP A 304 -6.93 0.61 -5.68
N PRO A 305 -7.08 1.94 -5.47
CA PRO A 305 -7.29 2.49 -4.13
C PRO A 305 -8.66 2.09 -3.54
N SER A 306 -9.65 1.77 -4.39
CA SER A 306 -10.96 1.29 -3.96
C SER A 306 -10.87 -0.12 -3.40
N GLU A 307 -10.13 -1.00 -4.07
CA GLU A 307 -9.89 -2.36 -3.57
C GLU A 307 -9.07 -2.35 -2.28
N VAL A 308 -8.02 -1.52 -2.18
CA VAL A 308 -7.26 -1.35 -0.92
C VAL A 308 -8.21 -0.94 0.21
N ALA A 309 -9.03 0.11 0.01
CA ALA A 309 -9.97 0.58 1.03
C ALA A 309 -10.99 -0.51 1.43
N LYS A 310 -11.50 -1.29 0.48
CA LYS A 310 -12.41 -2.42 0.75
C LYS A 310 -11.74 -3.52 1.56
N VAL A 311 -10.49 -3.88 1.25
CA VAL A 311 -9.73 -4.88 2.02
C VAL A 311 -9.49 -4.38 3.45
N LEU A 312 -9.03 -3.14 3.61
CA LEU A 312 -8.84 -2.51 4.92
C LEU A 312 -10.12 -2.54 5.75
N TYR A 313 -11.26 -2.18 5.14
CA TYR A 313 -12.55 -2.25 5.78
C TYR A 313 -12.92 -3.68 6.16
N ASN A 314 -12.95 -4.63 5.22
CA ASN A 314 -13.40 -5.99 5.47
C ASN A 314 -12.56 -6.71 6.52
N VAL A 315 -11.22 -6.64 6.39
CA VAL A 315 -10.28 -7.26 7.34
C VAL A 315 -10.38 -6.59 8.70
N GLY A 316 -10.48 -5.25 8.73
CA GLY A 316 -10.66 -4.48 9.95
C GLY A 316 -11.92 -4.85 10.72
N MET A 317 -13.05 -4.93 10.02
CA MET A 317 -14.33 -5.32 10.60
C MET A 317 -14.30 -6.77 11.10
N ASN A 318 -13.64 -7.68 10.39
CA ASN A 318 -13.45 -9.04 10.85
C ASN A 318 -12.67 -9.10 12.16
N TYR A 319 -11.60 -8.31 12.30
CA TYR A 319 -10.88 -8.22 13.58
C TYR A 319 -11.74 -7.65 14.71
N VAL A 320 -12.48 -6.56 14.44
CA VAL A 320 -13.38 -5.95 15.44
C VAL A 320 -14.42 -6.96 15.92
N TYR A 321 -14.98 -7.76 15.01
CA TYR A 321 -15.95 -8.80 15.36
C TYR A 321 -15.34 -10.13 15.82
N ASN A 322 -14.02 -10.18 16.06
CA ASN A 322 -13.29 -11.36 16.49
C ASN A 322 -13.50 -12.58 15.57
N ARG A 323 -13.53 -12.33 14.27
CA ARG A 323 -13.64 -13.34 13.20
C ARG A 323 -12.28 -13.64 12.62
N ASN A 324 -12.20 -14.69 11.80
CA ASN A 324 -11.06 -14.86 10.90
C ASN A 324 -10.89 -13.56 10.07
N PRO A 325 -9.69 -12.96 10.01
CA PRO A 325 -9.46 -11.67 9.33
C PRO A 325 -9.83 -11.71 7.84
N LEU A 326 -9.71 -12.87 7.20
CA LEU A 326 -9.99 -13.08 5.78
C LEU A 326 -11.40 -13.66 5.52
N TYR A 327 -12.26 -13.68 6.55
CA TYR A 327 -13.63 -14.15 6.40
C TYR A 327 -14.37 -13.35 5.31
N SER A 328 -14.93 -14.07 4.34
CA SER A 328 -15.69 -13.50 3.20
C SER A 328 -14.88 -12.53 2.32
N THR A 329 -13.56 -12.70 2.25
CA THR A 329 -12.70 -12.02 1.27
C THR A 329 -12.20 -13.03 0.22
N ASN A 330 -11.74 -12.54 -0.93
CA ASN A 330 -11.09 -13.36 -1.96
C ASN A 330 -9.55 -13.40 -1.80
N TYR A 331 -9.05 -13.02 -0.62
CA TYR A 331 -7.64 -12.85 -0.36
C TYR A 331 -7.12 -13.92 0.59
N GLU A 332 -5.85 -14.26 0.42
CA GLU A 332 -5.09 -15.11 1.33
C GLU A 332 -3.94 -14.30 1.93
N PHE A 333 -3.42 -14.76 3.07
CA PHE A 333 -2.14 -14.26 3.55
C PHE A 333 -1.03 -14.79 2.66
N ASP A 334 -0.01 -13.96 2.43
CA ASP A 334 1.20 -14.36 1.72
C ASP A 334 2.04 -15.37 2.51
N GLU A 335 3.21 -15.72 1.98
CA GLU A 335 4.16 -16.65 2.58
C GLU A 335 4.60 -16.28 4.00
N THR A 336 4.46 -15.02 4.42
CA THR A 336 4.76 -14.58 5.79
C THR A 336 3.65 -14.92 6.79
N GLY A 337 2.44 -15.21 6.29
CA GLY A 337 1.25 -15.51 7.06
C GLY A 337 0.56 -14.29 7.67
N ILE A 338 1.00 -13.06 7.37
CA ILE A 338 0.46 -11.82 7.96
C ILE A 338 0.08 -10.74 6.95
N SER A 339 0.49 -10.85 5.68
CA SER A 339 0.27 -9.81 4.68
C SER A 339 -0.79 -10.21 3.67
N VAL A 340 -1.76 -9.34 3.43
CA VAL A 340 -2.66 -9.42 2.28
C VAL A 340 -2.04 -8.64 1.14
N ARG A 341 -1.80 -9.30 0.00
CA ARG A 341 -1.16 -8.72 -1.19
C ARG A 341 -2.20 -8.45 -2.27
N LEU A 342 -2.42 -7.18 -2.60
CA LEU A 342 -3.26 -6.78 -3.72
C LEU A 342 -2.44 -6.83 -5.02
N PRO A 343 -3.07 -7.25 -6.13
CA PRO A 343 -2.39 -7.34 -7.42
C PRO A 343 -2.20 -5.95 -8.05
N TYR A 344 -1.21 -5.86 -8.94
CA TYR A 344 -1.05 -4.73 -9.86
C TYR A 344 -1.59 -5.06 -11.25
N GLN A 345 -1.87 -4.02 -12.04
CA GLN A 345 -2.23 -4.15 -13.45
C GLN A 345 -1.52 -3.08 -14.28
N GLU A 346 -1.12 -3.38 -15.52
CA GLU A 346 -0.63 -2.34 -16.42
C GLU A 346 -1.80 -1.44 -16.86
N TYR A 347 -1.56 -0.13 -16.95
CA TYR A 347 -2.47 0.84 -17.56
C TYR A 347 -1.78 1.49 -18.77
N LEU A 348 -2.26 1.18 -19.97
CA LEU A 348 -1.67 1.61 -21.25
C LEU A 348 -2.61 2.47 -22.10
N GLY A 349 -3.72 2.93 -21.52
CA GLY A 349 -4.78 3.67 -22.22
C GLY A 349 -6.02 2.81 -22.48
N LYS A 350 -7.11 3.46 -22.89
CA LYS A 350 -8.41 2.82 -23.22
C LYS A 350 -8.51 2.34 -24.66
#